data_AF-A0A0S8IA74-F1
#
_entry.id   AF-A0A0S8IA74-F1
#
_cell.length_a   1.000
_cell.length_b   1.000
_cell.length_c   1.000
_cell.angle_alpha   90.00
_cell.angle_beta   90.00
_cell.angle_gamma   90.00
#
_symmetry.space_group_name_H-M   'P 1'
#
loop_
_entity.id
_entity.type
_entity.pdbx_description
1 polymer ?
#
loop_
_entity_poly.entity_id
_entity_poly.type
_entity_poly.pdbx_seq_one_letter_code
_entity_poly.pdbx_strand_id
1 'polypeptide(L)'
;MIYSEVALRRPPSSFLLLTFFGALLGGWMTFGGLYLRLFNQTSPIQSLIGSWLRILSTSSNLLSSWIEVQDLAWPLLAIGLAWSGALSALWQRLRWGYLVTAFLGVLSLLTLGPGTLLALLVLICLRMPATQRWLNSVEETDDTRMGTSSIYR
;
A
#
# COMPACT_ATOMS: atom_id res chain seq x y z
N MET A 1 8.77 -27.54 -30.62
CA MET A 1 8.93 -26.14 -30.17
C MET A 1 7.58 -25.69 -29.64
N ILE A 2 7.27 -26.09 -28.40
CA ILE A 2 5.99 -25.76 -27.76
C ILE A 2 6.21 -24.40 -27.12
N TYR A 3 5.91 -23.34 -27.87
CA TYR A 3 5.61 -22.07 -27.22
C TYR A 3 4.33 -22.32 -26.44
N SER A 4 4.50 -22.69 -25.17
CA SER A 4 3.43 -22.65 -24.19
C SER A 4 2.83 -21.26 -24.32
N GLU A 5 1.61 -21.16 -24.83
CA GLU A 5 0.82 -19.95 -24.75
C GLU A 5 0.84 -19.55 -23.29
N VAL A 6 1.65 -18.55 -22.97
CA VAL A 6 1.52 -17.82 -21.71
C VAL A 6 0.19 -17.12 -21.87
N ALA A 7 -0.89 -17.85 -21.57
CA ALA A 7 -2.24 -17.35 -21.65
C ALA A 7 -2.23 -16.10 -20.76
N LEU A 8 -2.22 -14.93 -21.42
CA LEU A 8 -2.22 -13.61 -20.80
C LEU A 8 -3.55 -13.48 -20.06
N ARG A 9 -3.63 -14.10 -18.88
CA ARG A 9 -4.76 -13.96 -17.96
C ARG A 9 -4.80 -12.50 -17.56
N ARG A 10 -5.73 -11.79 -18.19
CA ARG A 10 -5.99 -10.38 -17.95
C ARG A 10 -6.17 -10.15 -16.44
N PRO A 11 -5.59 -9.09 -15.88
CA PRO A 11 -5.79 -8.77 -14.46
C PRO A 11 -7.30 -8.55 -14.21
N PRO A 12 -7.85 -9.07 -13.11
CA PRO A 12 -9.24 -8.83 -12.78
C PRO A 12 -9.48 -7.34 -12.55
N SER A 13 -10.68 -6.85 -12.83
CA SER A 13 -11.05 -5.44 -12.62
C SER A 13 -10.85 -4.99 -11.17
N SER A 14 -11.03 -5.89 -10.20
CA SER A 14 -10.74 -5.64 -8.77
C SER A 14 -9.29 -5.24 -8.51
N PHE A 15 -8.35 -5.82 -9.26
CA PHE A 15 -6.92 -5.52 -9.14
C PHE A 15 -6.56 -4.17 -9.75
N LEU A 16 -7.22 -3.79 -10.85
CA LEU A 16 -7.08 -2.46 -11.43
C LEU A 16 -7.62 -1.39 -10.49
N LEU A 17 -8.79 -1.62 -9.87
CA LEU A 17 -9.34 -0.73 -8.84
C LEU A 17 -8.41 -0.62 -7.63
N LEU A 18 -7.86 -1.74 -7.16
CA LEU A 18 -6.88 -1.76 -6.08
C LEU A 18 -5.66 -0.91 -6.43
N THR A 19 -5.13 -1.06 -7.64
CA THR A 19 -3.98 -0.29 -8.12
C THR A 19 -4.30 1.19 -8.18
N PHE A 20 -5.48 1.55 -8.70
CA PHE A 20 -5.92 2.94 -8.79
C PHE A 20 -6.07 3.58 -7.41
N PHE A 21 -6.79 2.95 -6.48
CA PHE A 21 -6.98 3.48 -5.13
C PHE A 21 -5.69 3.51 -4.32
N GLY A 22 -4.85 2.47 -4.43
CA GLY A 22 -3.54 2.43 -3.79
C GLY A 22 -2.61 3.52 -4.31
N ALA A 23 -2.59 3.76 -5.63
CA ALA A 23 -1.79 4.82 -6.23
C ALA A 23 -2.28 6.21 -5.82
N LEU A 24 -3.61 6.42 -5.76
CA LEU A 24 -4.20 7.66 -5.30
C LEU A 24 -3.87 7.92 -3.83
N LEU A 25 -3.95 6.90 -2.97
CA LEU A 25 -3.64 7.01 -1.55
C LEU A 25 -2.14 7.23 -1.30
N GLY A 26 -1.26 6.49 -1.98
CA GLY A 26 0.19 6.67 -1.91
C GLY A 26 0.63 8.05 -2.44
N GLY A 27 0.07 8.48 -3.57
CA GLY A 27 0.31 9.81 -4.13
C GLY A 27 -0.16 10.92 -3.20
N TRP A 28 -1.31 10.75 -2.55
CA TRP A 28 -1.82 11.69 -1.56
C TRP A 28 -0.91 11.84 -0.34
N MET A 29 -0.43 10.72 0.22
CA MET A 29 0.51 10.75 1.35
C MET A 29 1.84 11.37 0.96
N THR A 30 2.36 11.01 -0.22
CA THR A 30 3.62 11.56 -0.73
C THR A 30 3.51 13.07 -0.93
N PHE A 31 2.44 13.54 -1.58
CA PHE A 31 2.19 14.96 -1.77
C PHE A 31 2.03 15.69 -0.43
N GLY A 32 1.35 15.07 0.53
CA GLY A 32 1.23 15.56 1.90
C GLY A 32 2.56 15.79 2.60
N GLY A 33 3.41 14.76 2.60
CA GLY A 33 4.73 14.84 3.25
C GLY A 33 5.64 15.84 2.55
N LEU A 34 5.59 15.90 1.21
CA LEU A 34 6.32 16.88 0.44
C LEU A 34 5.86 18.32 0.74
N TYR A 35 4.54 18.53 0.81
CA TYR A 35 3.96 19.83 1.13
C TYR A 35 4.34 20.31 2.54
N LEU A 36 4.24 19.42 3.54
CA LEU A 36 4.71 19.66 4.89
C LEU A 36 6.19 20.06 4.92
N ARG A 37 7.03 19.39 4.12
CA ARG A 37 8.46 19.69 4.05
C ARG A 37 8.76 21.04 3.41
N LEU A 38 8.06 21.38 2.33
CA LEU A 38 8.32 22.58 1.53
C LEU A 38 7.74 23.85 2.16
N PHE A 39 6.54 23.76 2.74
CA PHE A 39 5.81 24.93 3.25
C PHE A 39 5.82 25.05 4.77
N ASN A 40 6.33 24.03 5.48
CA ASN A 40 6.28 23.92 6.94
C ASN A 40 4.88 24.16 7.52
N GLN A 41 3.85 23.86 6.73
CA GLN A 41 2.44 24.06 7.03
C GLN A 41 1.68 22.81 6.61
N THR A 42 0.63 22.47 7.37
CA THR A 42 -0.29 21.40 7.00
C THR A 42 -1.18 21.87 5.86
N SER A 43 -1.28 21.09 4.78
CA SER A 43 -2.21 21.39 3.69
C SER A 43 -3.65 21.52 4.23
N PRO A 44 -4.47 22.47 3.73
CA PRO A 44 -5.86 22.63 4.18
C PRO A 44 -6.69 21.36 3.98
N ILE A 45 -6.34 20.58 2.97
CA ILE A 45 -6.95 19.30 2.64
C ILE A 45 -6.60 18.22 3.70
N GLN A 46 -5.49 18.39 4.41
CA GLN A 46 -5.03 17.53 5.50
C GLN A 46 -5.36 18.09 6.89
N SER A 47 -6.21 19.12 6.99
CA SER A 47 -6.57 19.70 8.29
C SER A 47 -7.15 18.67 9.28
N LEU A 48 -7.80 17.62 8.75
CA LEU A 48 -8.29 16.47 9.55
C LEU A 48 -7.16 15.68 10.22
N ILE A 49 -6.04 15.48 9.52
CA ILE A 49 -4.83 14.85 10.09
C ILE A 49 -4.23 15.75 11.17
N GLY A 50 -4.23 17.07 10.95
CA GLY A 50 -3.83 18.07 11.93
C GLY A 50 -4.67 17.98 13.23
N SER A 51 -5.98 17.80 13.12
CA SER A 51 -6.86 17.59 14.28
C SER A 51 -6.51 16.33 15.06
N TRP A 52 -6.15 15.24 14.37
CA TRP A 52 -5.74 14.00 15.03
C TRP A 52 -4.41 14.13 15.77
N LEU A 53 -3.44 14.79 15.14
CA LEU A 53 -2.15 15.11 15.77
C LEU A 53 -2.34 16.03 16.99
N ARG A 54 -3.33 16.93 16.95
CA ARG A 54 -3.71 17.77 18.10
C ARG A 54 -4.26 16.93 19.25
N ILE A 55 -5.08 15.93 18.97
CA ILE A 55 -5.60 15.00 19.99
C ILE A 55 -4.46 14.15 20.58
N LEU A 56 -3.56 13.63 19.73
CA LEU A 56 -2.43 12.82 20.18
C LEU A 56 -1.46 13.61 21.06
N SER A 57 -1.12 14.83 20.65
CA SER A 57 -0.26 15.74 21.43
C SER A 57 -0.89 16.17 22.74
N THR A 58 -2.23 16.31 22.78
CA THR A 58 -2.95 16.61 24.03
C THR A 58 -3.00 15.40 24.97
N SER A 59 -3.15 14.19 24.43
CA SER A 59 -3.25 12.95 25.22
C SER A 59 -1.89 12.50 25.77
N SER A 60 -0.81 12.76 25.04
CA SER A 60 0.55 12.31 25.39
C SER A 60 1.43 13.49 25.80
N ASN A 61 1.32 13.91 27.06
CA ASN A 61 2.24 14.88 27.69
C ASN A 61 3.73 14.49 27.59
N LEU A 62 4.05 13.26 27.20
CA LEU A 62 5.41 12.77 26.98
C LEU A 62 5.98 13.04 25.58
N LEU A 63 5.13 13.20 24.56
CA LEU A 63 5.56 13.38 23.16
C LEU A 63 5.57 14.85 22.71
N SER A 64 4.92 15.74 23.47
CA SER A 64 4.74 17.16 23.13
C SER A 64 6.04 17.97 23.08
N SER A 65 7.12 17.51 23.73
CA SER A 65 8.39 18.23 23.80
C SER A 65 9.39 17.88 22.69
N TRP A 66 9.20 16.77 21.93
CA TRP A 66 10.28 16.21 21.12
C TRP A 66 9.96 16.00 19.64
N ILE A 67 8.70 16.11 19.22
CA ILE A 67 8.33 15.88 17.82
C ILE A 67 7.83 17.17 17.21
N GLU A 68 8.68 17.78 16.39
CA GLU A 68 8.25 18.85 15.52
C GLU A 68 7.38 18.27 14.41
N VAL A 69 6.38 19.04 13.97
CA VAL A 69 5.49 18.66 12.87
C VAL A 69 6.28 18.34 11.59
N GLN A 70 7.48 18.93 11.45
CA GLN A 70 8.37 18.70 10.33
C GLN A 70 8.99 17.30 10.31
N ASP A 71 9.13 16.64 11.46
CA ASP A 71 9.68 15.28 11.56
C ASP A 71 8.71 14.23 11.01
N LEU A 72 7.40 14.53 11.01
CA LEU A 72 6.38 13.66 10.41
C LEU A 72 6.40 13.65 8.87
N ALA A 73 7.06 14.61 8.23
CA ALA A 73 7.13 14.66 6.77
C ALA A 73 7.82 13.42 6.18
N TRP A 74 8.88 12.94 6.85
CA TRP A 74 9.67 11.79 6.39
C TRP A 74 8.92 10.45 6.46
N PRO A 75 8.31 10.07 7.60
CA PRO A 75 7.46 8.88 7.66
C PRO A 75 6.35 8.91 6.63
N LEU A 76 5.71 10.07 6.44
CA LEU A 76 4.59 10.19 5.49
C LEU A 76 5.04 9.99 4.04
N LEU A 77 6.21 10.56 3.67
CA LEU A 77 6.85 10.31 2.37
C LEU A 77 7.25 8.83 2.22
N ALA A 78 7.86 8.24 3.25
CA ALA A 78 8.28 6.85 3.21
C ALA A 78 7.10 5.89 3.02
N ILE A 79 5.99 6.12 3.73
CA ILE A 79 4.75 5.35 3.58
C ILE A 79 4.17 5.54 2.16
N GLY A 80 4.14 6.77 1.66
CA GLY A 80 3.66 7.07 0.31
C GLY A 80 4.49 6.39 -0.80
N LEU A 81 5.81 6.38 -0.67
CA LEU A 81 6.71 5.68 -1.60
C LEU A 81 6.62 4.16 -1.45
N ALA A 82 6.45 3.67 -0.22
CA ALA A 82 6.25 2.25 0.05
C ALA A 82 5.00 1.71 -0.63
N TRP A 83 3.93 2.51 -0.78
CA TRP A 83 2.77 2.14 -1.59
C TRP A 83 3.13 1.85 -3.06
N SER A 84 3.96 2.67 -3.70
CA SER A 84 4.41 2.42 -5.07
C SER A 84 5.20 1.13 -5.19
N GLY A 85 6.09 0.86 -4.24
CA GLY A 85 6.85 -0.40 -4.16
C GLY A 85 5.94 -1.61 -3.92
N ALA A 86 4.98 -1.49 -3.01
CA ALA A 86 4.02 -2.54 -2.69
C ALA A 86 3.13 -2.88 -3.89
N LEU A 87 2.65 -1.87 -4.62
CA LEU A 87 1.89 -2.06 -5.86
C LEU A 87 2.74 -2.73 -6.94
N SER A 88 3.99 -2.29 -7.15
CA SER A 88 4.89 -2.92 -8.11
C SER A 88 5.14 -4.40 -7.78
N ALA A 89 5.37 -4.72 -6.51
CA ALA A 89 5.50 -6.09 -6.03
C ALA A 89 4.23 -6.92 -6.25
N LEU A 90 3.05 -6.30 -6.05
CA LEU A 90 1.75 -6.93 -6.32
C LEU A 90 1.57 -7.23 -7.81
N TRP A 91 2.01 -6.34 -8.70
CA TRP A 91 2.00 -6.53 -10.15
C TRP A 91 2.95 -7.66 -10.59
N GLN A 92 4.10 -7.78 -9.94
CA GLN A 92 5.02 -8.91 -10.10
C GLN A 92 4.53 -10.20 -9.42
N ARG A 93 3.36 -10.14 -8.75
CA ARG A 93 2.73 -11.27 -8.05
C ARG A 93 3.60 -11.88 -6.95
N LEU A 94 4.43 -11.05 -6.32
CA LEU A 94 5.24 -11.45 -5.17
C LEU A 94 4.36 -11.59 -3.93
N ARG A 95 4.47 -12.72 -3.22
CA ARG A 95 3.71 -13.00 -1.98
C ARG A 95 3.90 -11.91 -0.92
N TRP A 96 5.11 -11.36 -0.82
CA TRP A 96 5.40 -10.29 0.13
C TRP A 96 4.68 -8.97 -0.19
N GLY A 97 4.37 -8.72 -1.47
CA GLY A 97 3.60 -7.55 -1.89
C GLY A 97 2.19 -7.54 -1.27
N TYR A 98 1.58 -8.71 -1.07
CA TYR A 98 0.28 -8.82 -0.39
C TYR A 98 0.38 -8.39 1.08
N LEU A 99 1.36 -8.93 1.80
CA LEU A 99 1.56 -8.61 3.22
C LEU A 99 1.87 -7.13 3.43
N VAL A 100 2.75 -6.58 2.58
CA VAL A 100 3.13 -5.17 2.63
C VAL A 100 1.91 -4.28 2.34
N THR A 101 1.16 -4.56 1.27
CA THR A 101 -0.06 -3.78 0.94
C THR A 101 -1.12 -3.87 2.04
N ALA A 102 -1.31 -5.04 2.64
CA ALA A 102 -2.22 -5.20 3.77
C ALA A 102 -1.78 -4.39 4.98
N PHE A 103 -0.49 -4.46 5.33
CA PHE A 103 0.09 -3.70 6.44
C PHE A 103 -0.04 -2.19 6.22
N LEU A 104 0.28 -1.70 5.02
CA LEU A 104 0.11 -0.30 4.63
C LEU A 104 -1.37 0.12 4.66
N GLY A 105 -2.30 -0.74 4.24
CA GLY A 105 -3.74 -0.50 4.33
C GLY A 105 -4.21 -0.35 5.79
N VAL A 106 -3.75 -1.24 6.68
CA VAL A 106 -4.04 -1.15 8.13
C VAL A 106 -3.41 0.10 8.75
N LEU A 107 -2.18 0.43 8.39
CA LEU A 107 -1.53 1.66 8.85
C LEU A 107 -2.28 2.90 8.37
N SER A 108 -2.81 2.86 7.14
CA SER A 108 -3.58 3.96 6.56
C SER A 108 -4.97 4.14 7.20
N LEU A 109 -5.49 3.13 7.91
CA LEU A 109 -6.72 3.27 8.71
C LEU A 109 -6.52 4.19 9.93
N LEU A 110 -5.29 4.38 10.41
CA LEU A 110 -5.02 5.35 11.48
C LEU A 110 -5.16 6.80 11.01
N THR A 111 -5.10 7.06 9.69
CA THR A 111 -5.07 8.41 9.12
C THR A 111 -6.43 9.11 9.07
N LEU A 112 -7.32 8.92 10.06
CA LEU A 112 -8.74 9.34 10.11
C LEU A 112 -9.13 10.45 9.10
N GLY A 113 -10.01 10.11 8.15
CA GLY A 113 -10.48 11.04 7.12
C GLY A 113 -10.76 10.33 5.78
N PRO A 114 -10.67 11.03 4.62
CA PRO A 114 -10.90 10.39 3.32
C PRO A 114 -9.92 9.24 3.03
N GLY A 115 -8.72 9.29 3.61
CA GLY A 115 -7.73 8.22 3.52
C GLY A 115 -8.21 6.89 4.11
N THR A 116 -9.07 6.90 5.13
CA THR A 116 -9.57 5.65 5.72
C THR A 116 -10.59 4.95 4.82
N LEU A 117 -11.42 5.70 4.10
CA LEU A 117 -12.35 5.15 3.11
C LEU A 117 -11.59 4.51 1.95
N LEU A 118 -10.55 5.17 1.46
CA LEU A 118 -9.64 4.63 0.44
C LEU A 118 -8.90 3.38 0.94
N ALA A 119 -8.38 3.41 2.17
CA ALA A 119 -7.72 2.26 2.78
C ALA A 119 -8.66 1.06 2.94
N LEU A 120 -9.90 1.29 3.38
CA LEU A 120 -10.95 0.27 3.45
C LEU A 120 -11.26 -0.31 2.08
N LEU A 121 -11.43 0.53 1.05
CA LEU A 121 -11.65 0.08 -0.32
C LEU A 121 -10.50 -0.81 -0.80
N VAL A 122 -9.25 -0.41 -0.55
CA VAL A 122 -8.09 -1.23 -0.92
C VAL A 122 -8.09 -2.57 -0.18
N LEU A 123 -8.35 -2.59 1.13
CA LEU A 123 -8.44 -3.83 1.91
C LEU A 123 -9.58 -4.74 1.45
N ILE A 124 -10.74 -4.17 1.09
CA ILE A 124 -11.87 -4.91 0.53
C ILE A 124 -11.46 -5.52 -0.82
N CYS A 125 -10.87 -4.73 -1.72
CA CYS A 125 -10.39 -5.22 -3.02
C CYS A 125 -9.31 -6.30 -2.87
N LEU A 126 -8.45 -6.18 -1.86
CA LEU A 126 -7.40 -7.16 -1.55
C LEU A 126 -7.99 -8.47 -1.02
N ARG A 127 -9.10 -8.40 -0.26
CA ARG A 127 -9.81 -9.58 0.28
C ARG A 127 -10.73 -10.26 -0.74
N MET A 128 -10.98 -9.63 -1.90
CA MET A 128 -11.83 -10.25 -2.92
C MET A 128 -11.23 -11.56 -3.45
N PRO A 129 -12.04 -12.63 -3.58
CA PRO A 129 -11.55 -13.95 -4.00
C PRO A 129 -10.97 -13.94 -5.41
N ALA A 130 -11.44 -13.05 -6.29
CA ALA A 130 -10.88 -12.89 -7.64
C ALA A 130 -9.41 -12.46 -7.60
N THR A 131 -9.06 -11.53 -6.72
CA THR A 131 -7.69 -11.03 -6.52
C THR A 131 -6.81 -12.12 -5.94
N GLN A 132 -7.31 -12.87 -4.94
CA GLN A 132 -6.58 -13.97 -4.31
C GLN A 132 -6.31 -15.12 -5.29
N ARG A 133 -7.31 -15.53 -6.07
CA ARG A 133 -7.13 -16.58 -7.10
C ARG A 133 -6.10 -16.18 -8.16
N TRP A 134 -6.08 -14.90 -8.55
CA TRP A 134 -5.12 -14.40 -9.53
C TRP A 134 -3.69 -14.42 -8.98
N LEU A 135 -3.49 -13.98 -7.73
CA LEU A 135 -2.18 -14.03 -7.06
C LEU A 135 -1.67 -15.47 -6.90
N ASN A 136 -2.52 -16.39 -6.44
CA ASN A 136 -2.12 -17.77 -6.16
C ASN A 136 -1.83 -18.59 -7.43
N SER A 137 -2.40 -18.22 -8.58
CA SER A 137 -2.22 -18.97 -9.83
C SER A 137 -0.78 -19.01 -10.37
N VAL A 138 0.11 -18.12 -9.92
CA VAL A 138 1.52 -18.13 -10.34
C VAL A 138 2.34 -19.11 -9.53
N GLU A 139 2.02 -19.25 -8.27
CA GLU A 139 2.81 -20.07 -7.36
C GLU A 139 2.74 -21.55 -7.73
N GLU A 140 1.57 -22.02 -8.16
CA GLU A 140 1.39 -23.39 -8.66
C GLU A 140 2.28 -23.70 -9.88
N THR A 141 2.65 -22.65 -10.65
CA THR A 141 3.55 -22.80 -11.81
C THR A 141 5.02 -22.90 -11.40
N ASP A 142 5.42 -22.25 -10.31
CA ASP A 142 6.81 -22.32 -9.83
C ASP A 142 7.09 -23.62 -9.07
N ASP A 143 6.14 -24.09 -8.25
CA ASP A 143 6.29 -25.35 -7.51
C ASP A 143 6.40 -26.56 -8.45
N THR A 144 5.61 -26.58 -9.53
CA THR A 144 5.67 -27.63 -10.55
C THR A 144 7.00 -27.63 -11.32
N ARG A 145 7.60 -26.46 -11.55
CA ARG A 145 8.94 -26.34 -12.15
C ARG A 145 10.05 -26.82 -11.21
N MET A 146 9.95 -26.53 -9.91
CA MET A 146 10.97 -26.97 -8.95
C MET A 146 10.92 -28.49 -8.70
N GLY A 147 9.73 -29.08 -8.57
CA GLY A 147 9.57 -30.52 -8.34
C GLY A 147 10.07 -31.39 -9.50
N THR A 148 9.93 -30.94 -10.74
CA THR A 148 10.42 -31.68 -11.91
C THR A 148 11.95 -31.67 -12.03
N SER A 149 12.63 -30.63 -11.55
CA SER A 149 14.10 -30.56 -11.60
C SER A 149 14.80 -31.57 -10.66
N SER A 150 14.12 -31.98 -9.59
CA SER A 150 14.63 -32.95 -8.61
C SER A 150 14.64 -34.38 -9.13
N ILE A 151 13.87 -34.69 -10.18
CA ILE A 151 13.72 -36.06 -10.70
C ILE A 151 14.85 -36.38 -11.71
N TYR A 152 15.58 -35.37 -12.18
CA TYR A 152 16.65 -35.51 -13.18
C TYR A 152 18.06 -35.35 -12.60
N ARG A 153 18.25 -35.47 -11.29
CA ARG A 153 19.57 -35.58 -10.64
C ARG A 153 19.68 -36.92 -9.96
#